data_AF-A0A3B0SJD1-F1
#
_entry.id   AF-A0A3B0SJD1-F1
#
_cell.length_a   1.000
_cell.length_b   1.000
_cell.length_c   1.000
_cell.angle_alpha   90.00
_cell.angle_beta   90.00
_cell.angle_gamma   90.00
#
_symmetry.space_group_name_H-M   'P 1'
#
loop_
_entity.id
_entity.type
_entity.pdbx_description
1 polymer ?
#
loop_
_entity_poly.entity_id
_entity_poly.type
_entity_poly.pdbx_seq_one_letter_code
_entity_poly.pdbx_strand_id
1 'polypeptide(L)'
;MFDWVLLALIVALGGSAFVMIRSALETMPPVAITIGRLWLGAIVLYAIMVHAGRRLPPLMVRAGGKLRLRRSWGWMIAVGIVGNTLPFFIFPWAQQFVDSGLAGVYMAFMPIWTIALAFFFAGENLTGRKLMGFGLGFIGVIVLMGPEVLSGAVDADLRAQGALLLATLCYAASVVLARRAPPMRPRVFAAGMMLVGAITATPALLFVSLDAGQWSLASIASVIGLGIFPTGINGVLIIMVIRRAGAGFMALTNYFTPIWAVAMGAAIYHERIEAGAFAALAIILIGVAISQRQKSPGQTGQTNS
;
A
#
# COMPACT_ATOMS: atom_id res chain seq x y z
N MET A 1 -11.13 -23.66 0.98
CA MET A 1 -12.24 -22.76 0.59
C MET A 1 -12.22 -21.45 1.37
N PHE A 2 -12.16 -21.50 2.71
CA PHE A 2 -12.17 -20.29 3.55
C PHE A 2 -11.02 -19.29 3.26
N ASP A 3 -9.78 -19.76 3.01
CA ASP A 3 -8.67 -18.85 2.74
C ASP A 3 -8.83 -18.09 1.40
N TRP A 4 -9.50 -18.69 0.41
CA TRP A 4 -9.88 -18.02 -0.84
C TRP A 4 -10.91 -16.91 -0.62
N VAL A 5 -11.88 -17.13 0.30
CA VAL A 5 -12.85 -16.09 0.68
C VAL A 5 -12.13 -14.92 1.36
N LEU A 6 -11.19 -15.20 2.27
CA LEU A 6 -10.38 -14.14 2.89
C LEU A 6 -9.54 -13.37 1.86
N LEU A 7 -8.92 -14.08 0.91
CA LEU A 7 -8.16 -13.46 -0.17
C LEU A 7 -9.05 -12.55 -1.03
N ALA A 8 -10.22 -13.04 -1.43
CA ALA A 8 -11.19 -12.27 -2.21
C ALA A 8 -11.66 -11.02 -1.46
N LEU A 9 -11.90 -11.12 -0.14
CA LEU A 9 -12.22 -9.96 0.68
C LEU A 9 -11.06 -8.96 0.73
N ILE A 10 -9.81 -9.40 0.90
CA ILE A 10 -8.65 -8.50 0.91
C ILE A 10 -8.51 -7.76 -0.43
N VAL A 11 -8.67 -8.49 -1.54
CA VAL A 11 -8.64 -7.93 -2.90
C VAL A 11 -9.78 -6.92 -3.09
N ALA A 12 -11.00 -7.28 -2.71
CA ALA A 12 -12.16 -6.42 -2.85
C ALA A 12 -12.02 -5.14 -2.01
N LEU A 13 -11.58 -5.26 -0.75
CA LEU A 13 -11.35 -4.11 0.10
C LEU A 13 -10.22 -3.23 -0.45
N GLY A 14 -9.08 -3.82 -0.79
CA GLY A 14 -7.91 -3.10 -1.27
C GLY A 14 -8.14 -2.40 -2.61
N GLY A 15 -8.76 -3.08 -3.57
CA GLY A 15 -9.01 -2.52 -4.91
C GLY A 15 -10.17 -1.52 -4.93
N SER A 16 -11.24 -1.75 -4.16
CA SER A 16 -12.34 -0.79 -4.07
C SER A 16 -11.95 0.51 -3.35
N ALA A 17 -10.84 0.53 -2.61
CA ALA A 17 -10.35 1.73 -1.94
C ALA A 17 -10.12 2.89 -2.91
N PHE A 18 -9.67 2.63 -4.15
CA PHE A 18 -9.41 3.70 -5.13
C PHE A 18 -10.71 4.39 -5.58
N VAL A 19 -11.77 3.62 -5.81
CA VAL A 19 -13.10 4.15 -6.13
C VAL A 19 -13.68 4.93 -4.95
N MET A 20 -13.49 4.46 -3.71
CA MET A 20 -13.94 5.20 -2.52
C MET A 20 -13.16 6.51 -2.33
N ILE A 21 -11.87 6.53 -2.66
CA ILE A 21 -11.09 7.79 -2.67
C ILE A 21 -11.67 8.73 -3.72
N ARG A 22 -11.96 8.24 -4.94
CA ARG A 22 -12.57 9.03 -6.00
C ARG A 22 -13.91 9.63 -5.59
N SER A 23 -14.78 8.83 -4.95
CA SER A 23 -16.04 9.29 -4.38
C SER A 23 -15.85 10.36 -3.32
N ALA A 24 -14.89 10.19 -2.42
CA ALA A 24 -14.63 11.18 -1.38
C ALA A 24 -14.08 12.50 -1.93
N LEU A 25 -13.30 12.44 -3.01
CA LEU A 25 -12.74 13.62 -3.68
C LEU A 25 -13.79 14.50 -4.38
N GLU A 26 -15.03 14.04 -4.53
CA GLU A 26 -16.11 14.86 -5.15
C GLU A 26 -16.39 16.12 -4.34
N THR A 27 -16.33 16.05 -3.01
CA THR A 27 -16.62 17.20 -2.13
C THR A 27 -15.61 17.41 -1.01
N MET A 28 -14.62 16.54 -0.84
CA MET A 28 -13.62 16.65 0.22
C MET A 28 -12.21 16.87 -0.33
N PRO A 29 -11.40 17.71 0.33
CA PRO A 29 -9.99 17.85 -0.04
C PRO A 29 -9.20 16.58 0.33
N PRO A 30 -8.12 16.24 -0.42
CA PRO A 30 -7.25 15.09 -0.16
C PRO A 30 -6.79 14.94 1.30
N VAL A 31 -6.51 16.07 1.96
CA VAL A 31 -6.06 16.11 3.35
C VAL A 31 -7.13 15.59 4.31
N ALA A 32 -8.39 15.97 4.12
CA ALA A 32 -9.50 15.49 4.97
C ALA A 32 -9.72 13.98 4.80
N ILE A 33 -9.66 13.49 3.56
CA ILE A 33 -9.79 12.06 3.23
C ILE A 33 -8.69 11.27 3.93
N THR A 34 -7.44 11.73 3.81
CA THR A 34 -6.24 11.11 4.39
C THR A 34 -6.35 11.00 5.92
N ILE A 35 -6.66 12.10 6.57
CA ILE A 35 -6.68 12.17 8.04
C ILE A 35 -7.87 11.38 8.59
N GLY A 36 -9.05 11.53 7.97
CA GLY A 36 -10.25 10.77 8.35
C GLY A 36 -10.02 9.27 8.29
N ARG A 37 -9.50 8.75 7.17
CA ARG A 37 -9.23 7.31 7.03
C ARG A 37 -8.16 6.80 7.98
N LEU A 38 -7.11 7.60 8.25
CA LEU A 38 -6.02 7.22 9.16
C LEU A 38 -6.51 7.12 10.61
N TRP A 39 -7.28 8.10 11.08
CA TRP A 39 -7.84 8.06 12.43
C TRP A 39 -8.83 6.92 12.63
N LEU A 40 -9.74 6.72 11.68
CA LEU A 40 -10.69 5.60 11.73
C LEU A 40 -9.97 4.25 11.70
N GLY A 41 -8.98 4.09 10.82
CA GLY A 41 -8.14 2.89 10.77
C GLY A 41 -7.36 2.68 12.07
N ALA A 42 -6.81 3.75 12.66
CA ALA A 42 -6.13 3.71 13.94
C ALA A 42 -7.07 3.28 15.06
N ILE A 43 -8.28 3.82 15.12
CA ILE A 43 -9.31 3.45 16.12
C ILE A 43 -9.66 1.97 15.98
N VAL A 44 -9.93 1.49 14.76
CA VAL A 44 -10.27 0.08 14.51
C VAL A 44 -9.13 -0.85 14.92
N LEU A 45 -7.90 -0.59 14.46
CA LEU A 45 -6.75 -1.44 14.81
C LEU A 45 -6.39 -1.38 16.29
N TYR A 46 -6.52 -0.20 16.91
CA TYR A 46 -6.31 -0.03 18.33
C TYR A 46 -7.36 -0.80 19.15
N ALA A 47 -8.64 -0.71 18.77
CA ALA A 47 -9.70 -1.48 19.39
C ALA A 47 -9.42 -2.98 19.27
N ILE A 48 -9.09 -3.49 18.08
CA ILE A 48 -8.77 -4.90 17.88
C ILE A 48 -7.55 -5.35 18.71
N MET A 49 -6.54 -4.49 18.85
CA MET A 49 -5.39 -4.75 19.71
C MET A 49 -5.79 -4.88 21.19
N VAL A 50 -6.61 -3.95 21.69
CA VAL A 50 -7.09 -3.94 23.09
C VAL A 50 -7.96 -5.16 23.38
N HIS A 51 -8.91 -5.48 22.49
CA HIS A 51 -9.77 -6.68 22.61
C HIS A 51 -8.97 -7.98 22.58
N ALA A 52 -7.79 -7.98 21.95
CA ALA A 52 -6.85 -9.10 21.98
C ALA A 52 -6.01 -9.19 23.27
N GLY A 53 -6.31 -8.39 24.29
CA GLY A 53 -5.57 -8.31 25.55
C GLY A 53 -4.15 -7.77 25.37
N ARG A 54 -3.91 -6.96 24.34
CA ARG A 54 -2.61 -6.38 24.03
C ARG A 54 -2.63 -4.87 24.29
N ARG A 55 -1.46 -4.32 24.59
CA ARG A 55 -1.25 -2.88 24.82
C ARG A 55 -0.05 -2.40 24.02
N LEU A 56 -0.05 -1.11 23.66
CA LEU A 56 1.13 -0.47 23.10
C LEU A 56 2.26 -0.48 24.13
N PRO A 57 3.52 -0.61 23.69
CA PRO A 57 4.65 -0.55 24.60
C PRO A 57 4.80 0.87 25.17
N PRO A 58 5.35 1.01 26.40
CA PRO A 58 5.60 2.33 26.97
C PRO A 58 6.45 3.17 26.03
N LEU A 59 6.05 4.43 25.85
CA LEU A 59 6.70 5.36 24.93
C LEU A 59 8.17 5.55 25.30
N MET A 60 8.38 5.84 26.58
CA MET A 60 9.69 6.10 27.14
C MET A 60 10.11 4.99 28.09
N VAL A 61 11.39 4.64 28.04
CA VAL A 61 12.01 3.66 28.95
C VAL A 61 13.22 4.33 29.59
N ARG A 62 13.41 4.11 30.89
CA ARG A 62 14.65 4.51 31.60
C ARG A 62 15.73 3.49 31.27
N ALA A 63 16.82 3.96 30.65
CA ALA A 63 18.01 3.16 30.39
C ALA A 63 19.24 4.00 30.79
N GLY A 64 20.01 3.54 31.78
CA GLY A 64 21.19 4.25 32.28
C GLY A 64 20.88 5.65 32.85
N GLY A 65 19.78 5.80 33.60
CA GLY A 65 19.39 7.07 34.23
C GLY A 65 18.76 8.11 33.30
N LYS A 66 18.80 7.92 31.97
CA LYS A 66 18.18 8.82 30.98
C LYS A 66 16.89 8.22 30.43
N LEU A 67 15.89 9.09 30.24
CA LEU A 67 14.62 8.74 29.62
C LEU A 67 14.83 8.71 28.09
N ARG A 68 14.61 7.56 27.44
CA ARG A 68 14.80 7.39 26.00
C ARG A 68 13.54 6.83 25.35
N LEU A 69 13.26 7.27 24.12
CA LEU A 69 12.21 6.68 23.29
C LEU A 69 12.55 5.20 23.08
N ARG A 70 11.59 4.31 23.37
CA ARG A 70 11.79 2.88 23.19
C ARG A 70 12.06 2.60 21.72
N ARG A 71 13.08 1.79 21.41
CA ARG A 71 13.49 1.48 20.03
C ARG A 71 12.33 1.05 19.12
N SER A 72 11.35 0.32 19.66
CA SER A 72 10.13 -0.07 18.94
C SER A 72 9.34 1.11 18.38
N TRP A 73 9.27 2.24 19.09
CA TRP A 73 8.59 3.44 18.62
C TRP A 73 9.32 4.08 17.44
N GLY A 74 10.65 4.10 17.44
CA GLY A 74 11.41 4.57 16.27
C GLY A 74 11.06 3.80 14.99
N TRP A 75 10.92 2.48 15.09
CA TRP A 75 10.49 1.64 13.95
C TRP A 75 9.02 1.85 13.57
N MET A 76 8.11 1.94 14.54
CA MET A 76 6.70 2.23 14.26
C MET A 76 6.51 3.62 13.64
N ILE A 77 7.33 4.60 14.01
CA ILE A 77 7.32 5.94 13.42
C ILE A 77 7.81 5.89 11.98
N ALA A 78 8.98 5.30 11.75
CA ALA A 78 9.55 5.25 10.41
C ALA A 78 8.67 4.44 9.45
N VAL A 79 8.15 3.29 9.88
CA VAL A 79 7.24 2.46 9.07
C VAL A 79 5.86 3.11 8.93
N GLY A 80 5.36 3.80 9.96
CA GLY A 80 4.07 4.49 9.90
C GLY A 80 4.08 5.69 8.97
N ILE A 81 5.15 6.49 8.96
CA ILE A 81 5.27 7.64 8.06
C ILE A 81 5.44 7.17 6.62
N VAL A 82 6.39 6.26 6.38
CA VAL A 82 6.72 5.78 5.03
C VAL A 82 5.61 4.88 4.47
N GLY A 83 4.97 4.08 5.31
CA GLY A 83 3.96 3.11 4.89
C GLY A 83 2.51 3.59 4.98
N ASN A 84 2.21 4.63 5.76
CA ASN A 84 0.84 5.16 5.87
C ASN A 84 0.79 6.63 5.49
N THR A 85 1.44 7.53 6.24
CA THR A 85 1.28 8.99 6.07
C THR A 85 1.57 9.46 4.65
N LEU A 86 2.77 9.19 4.14
CA LEU A 86 3.19 9.63 2.81
C LEU A 86 2.29 9.09 1.70
N PRO A 87 2.15 7.75 1.53
CA PRO A 87 1.33 7.23 0.45
C PRO A 87 -0.14 7.66 0.59
N PHE A 88 -0.67 7.77 1.80
CA PHE A 88 -2.08 8.12 1.97
C PHE A 88 -2.37 9.59 1.65
N PHE A 89 -1.40 10.50 1.70
CA PHE A 89 -1.53 11.84 1.11
C PHE A 89 -1.38 11.83 -0.40
N ILE A 90 -0.44 11.02 -0.92
CA ILE A 90 -0.13 11.00 -2.34
C ILE A 90 -1.30 10.44 -3.17
N PHE A 91 -1.93 9.34 -2.75
CA PHE A 91 -2.99 8.69 -3.54
C PHE A 91 -4.21 9.61 -3.77
N PRO A 92 -4.86 10.19 -2.74
CA PRO A 92 -5.97 11.11 -2.94
C PRO A 92 -5.59 12.37 -3.71
N TRP A 93 -4.36 12.89 -3.53
CA TRP A 93 -3.89 14.02 -4.33
C TRP A 93 -3.72 13.66 -5.81
N ALA A 94 -3.07 12.53 -6.10
CA ALA A 94 -2.86 12.07 -7.48
C ALA A 94 -4.19 11.77 -8.18
N GLN A 95 -5.16 11.18 -7.47
CA GLN A 95 -6.49 10.86 -7.99
C GLN A 95 -7.38 12.09 -8.27
N GLN A 96 -6.90 13.31 -8.00
CA GLN A 96 -7.52 14.53 -8.53
C GLN A 96 -7.25 14.71 -10.03
N PHE A 97 -6.16 14.12 -10.52
CA PHE A 97 -5.68 14.27 -11.89
C PHE A 97 -5.77 12.97 -12.68
N VAL A 98 -5.68 11.81 -12.01
CA VAL A 98 -5.79 10.50 -12.66
C VAL A 98 -7.00 9.70 -12.18
N ASP A 99 -7.48 8.83 -13.06
CA ASP A 99 -8.57 7.91 -12.78
C ASP A 99 -8.23 6.91 -11.66
N SER A 100 -9.26 6.43 -10.98
CA SER A 100 -9.13 5.51 -9.85
C SER A 100 -8.60 4.14 -10.27
N GLY A 101 -9.04 3.64 -11.44
CA GLY A 101 -8.52 2.43 -12.05
C GLY A 101 -7.03 2.53 -12.35
N LEU A 102 -6.59 3.66 -12.93
CA LEU A 102 -5.17 3.90 -13.23
C LEU A 102 -4.33 3.94 -11.95
N ALA A 103 -4.80 4.64 -10.90
CA ALA A 103 -4.13 4.62 -9.59
C ALA A 103 -3.99 3.20 -9.01
N GLY A 104 -4.99 2.35 -9.22
CA GLY A 104 -4.94 0.93 -8.86
C GLY A 104 -3.92 0.11 -9.65
N VAL A 105 -3.71 0.41 -10.95
CA VAL A 105 -2.67 -0.22 -11.79
C VAL A 105 -1.28 0.04 -11.23
N TYR A 106 -1.01 1.26 -10.74
CA TYR A 106 0.30 1.59 -10.16
C TYR A 106 0.69 0.71 -8.97
N MET A 107 -0.28 0.18 -8.20
CA MET A 107 0.03 -0.75 -7.11
C MET A 107 0.76 -2.02 -7.58
N ALA A 108 0.62 -2.40 -8.86
CA ALA A 108 1.34 -3.52 -9.44
C ALA A 108 2.87 -3.32 -9.42
N PHE A 109 3.37 -2.09 -9.30
CA PHE A 109 4.81 -1.80 -9.17
C PHE A 109 5.37 -2.07 -7.76
N MET A 110 4.52 -2.10 -6.73
CA MET A 110 4.98 -2.26 -5.34
C MET A 110 5.86 -3.50 -5.12
N PRO A 111 5.54 -4.70 -5.66
CA PRO A 111 6.41 -5.87 -5.52
C PRO A 111 7.77 -5.70 -6.20
N ILE A 112 7.81 -4.98 -7.32
CA ILE A 112 9.04 -4.71 -8.08
C ILE A 112 9.95 -3.79 -7.28
N TRP A 113 9.40 -2.71 -6.72
CA TRP A 113 10.12 -1.85 -5.78
C TRP A 113 10.60 -2.62 -4.55
N THR A 114 9.79 -3.55 -4.05
CA THR A 114 10.16 -4.35 -2.87
C THR A 114 11.39 -5.21 -3.16
N ILE A 115 11.47 -5.82 -4.35
CA ILE A 115 12.64 -6.60 -4.77
C ILE A 115 13.88 -5.72 -4.93
N ALA A 116 13.74 -4.57 -5.59
CA ALA A 116 14.85 -3.64 -5.78
C ALA A 116 15.40 -3.15 -4.43
N LEU A 117 14.53 -2.71 -3.52
CA LEU A 117 14.92 -2.26 -2.19
C LEU A 117 15.48 -3.39 -1.32
N ALA A 118 14.96 -4.61 -1.45
CA ALA A 118 15.50 -5.77 -0.72
C ALA A 118 16.93 -6.10 -1.18
N PHE A 119 17.27 -5.93 -2.45
CA PHE A 119 18.65 -6.06 -2.93
C PHE A 119 19.57 -5.01 -2.31
N PHE A 120 19.26 -3.72 -2.52
CA PHE A 120 20.12 -2.62 -2.08
C PHE A 120 20.25 -2.54 -0.57
N PHE A 121 19.13 -2.70 0.15
CA PHE A 121 19.12 -2.50 1.58
C PHE A 121 19.27 -3.81 2.32
N ALA A 122 18.57 -4.88 1.96
CA ALA A 122 18.54 -6.11 2.75
C ALA A 122 19.64 -7.14 2.40
N GLY A 123 20.51 -6.86 1.43
CA GLY A 123 21.61 -7.76 1.06
C GLY A 123 21.14 -9.06 0.40
N GLU A 124 19.91 -9.10 -0.12
CA GLU A 124 19.41 -10.25 -0.86
C GLU A 124 20.06 -10.31 -2.24
N ASN A 125 20.64 -11.44 -2.64
CA ASN A 125 21.21 -11.59 -3.98
C ASN A 125 20.14 -11.42 -5.08
N LEU A 126 20.50 -10.66 -6.13
CA LEU A 126 19.72 -10.57 -7.37
C LEU A 126 19.95 -11.85 -8.18
N THR A 127 18.91 -12.65 -8.30
CA THR A 127 18.89 -13.74 -9.28
C THR A 127 18.55 -13.18 -10.65
N GLY A 128 18.94 -13.86 -11.73
CA GLY A 128 18.57 -13.45 -13.10
C GLY A 128 17.05 -13.26 -13.27
N ARG A 129 16.23 -14.05 -12.56
CA ARG A 129 14.76 -13.91 -12.54
C ARG A 129 14.29 -12.61 -11.89
N LYS A 130 14.91 -12.20 -10.76
CA LYS A 130 14.61 -10.92 -10.11
C LYS A 130 15.00 -9.74 -11.01
N LEU A 131 16.13 -9.85 -11.72
CA LEU A 131 16.56 -8.83 -12.69
C LEU A 131 15.62 -8.73 -13.90
N MET A 132 15.18 -9.87 -14.46
CA MET A 132 14.17 -9.89 -15.51
C MET A 132 12.85 -9.29 -15.05
N GLY A 133 12.38 -9.64 -13.85
CA GLY A 133 11.16 -9.06 -13.28
C GLY A 133 11.26 -7.54 -13.09
N PHE A 134 12.42 -7.05 -12.65
CA PHE A 134 12.71 -5.62 -12.57
C PHE A 134 12.70 -4.95 -13.94
N GLY A 135 13.35 -5.56 -14.95
CA GLY A 135 13.34 -5.06 -16.32
C GLY A 135 11.95 -4.99 -16.93
N LEU A 136 11.12 -6.01 -16.73
CA LEU A 136 9.72 -5.99 -17.16
C LEU A 136 8.91 -4.91 -16.43
N GLY A 137 9.14 -4.73 -15.12
CA GLY A 137 8.59 -3.60 -14.39
C GLY A 137 8.94 -2.26 -15.01
N PHE A 138 10.21 -2.04 -15.33
CA PHE A 138 10.66 -0.82 -15.96
C PHE A 138 10.01 -0.59 -17.34
N ILE A 139 9.89 -1.64 -18.15
CA ILE A 139 9.13 -1.58 -19.42
C ILE A 139 7.66 -1.21 -19.16
N GLY A 140 7.04 -1.79 -18.12
CA GLY A 140 5.69 -1.43 -17.70
C GLY A 140 5.54 0.05 -17.37
N VAL A 141 6.52 0.68 -16.71
CA VAL A 141 6.53 2.14 -16.46
C VAL A 141 6.58 2.91 -17.77
N ILE A 142 7.47 2.52 -18.71
CA ILE A 142 7.60 3.19 -20.01
C ILE A 142 6.30 3.08 -20.80
N VAL A 143 5.65 1.92 -20.82
CA VAL A 143 4.38 1.73 -21.53
C VAL A 143 3.26 2.56 -20.90
N LEU A 144 3.26 2.69 -19.57
CA LEU A 144 2.21 3.39 -18.83
C LEU A 144 2.32 4.92 -18.90
N MET A 145 3.55 5.45 -18.79
CA MET A 145 3.80 6.91 -18.77
C MET A 145 4.29 7.45 -20.12
N GLY A 146 4.64 6.57 -21.06
CA GLY A 146 5.26 6.92 -22.33
C GLY A 146 4.43 7.88 -23.19
N PRO A 147 3.11 7.65 -23.38
CA PRO A 147 2.27 8.55 -24.17
C PRO A 147 2.31 10.00 -23.67
N GLU A 148 2.22 10.21 -22.36
CA GLU A 148 2.22 11.52 -21.71
C GLU A 148 3.62 12.17 -21.70
N VAL A 149 4.69 11.37 -21.63
CA VAL A 149 6.05 11.89 -21.77
C VAL A 149 6.32 12.33 -23.21
N LEU A 150 5.83 11.57 -24.20
CA LEU A 150 6.03 11.84 -25.62
C LEU A 150 5.22 13.04 -26.12
N SER A 151 4.13 13.41 -25.45
CA SER A 151 3.36 14.61 -25.77
C SER A 151 4.12 15.91 -25.43
N GLY A 152 5.22 15.81 -24.68
CA GLY A 152 6.18 16.91 -24.45
C GLY A 152 5.78 17.91 -23.35
N ALA A 153 4.63 17.72 -22.68
CA ALA A 153 4.16 18.58 -21.61
C ALA A 153 4.21 17.85 -20.25
N VAL A 154 4.86 18.45 -19.24
CA VAL A 154 4.81 17.97 -17.85
C VAL A 154 3.51 18.46 -17.20
N ASP A 155 2.41 17.88 -17.65
CA ASP A 155 1.08 18.21 -17.18
C ASP A 155 0.81 17.64 -15.78
N ALA A 156 -0.34 17.99 -15.21
CA ALA A 156 -0.72 17.55 -13.87
C ALA A 156 -0.80 16.01 -13.77
N ASP A 157 -1.20 15.35 -14.86
CA ASP A 157 -1.34 13.90 -14.95
C ASP A 157 0.01 13.20 -14.84
N LEU A 158 1.04 13.68 -15.55
CA LEU A 158 2.39 13.10 -15.48
C LEU A 158 2.98 13.25 -14.07
N ARG A 159 2.72 14.38 -13.40
CA ARG A 159 3.13 14.60 -12.01
C ARG A 159 2.39 13.67 -11.04
N ALA A 160 1.10 13.45 -11.25
CA ALA A 160 0.30 12.52 -10.47
C ALA A 160 0.78 11.08 -10.65
N GLN A 161 1.06 10.65 -11.89
CA GLN A 161 1.64 9.34 -12.21
C GLN A 161 3.01 9.14 -11.55
N GLY A 162 3.90 10.14 -11.62
CA GLY A 162 5.19 10.12 -10.92
C GLY A 162 5.04 10.04 -9.40
N ALA A 163 4.05 10.75 -8.84
CA ALA A 163 3.74 10.67 -7.41
C ALA A 163 3.21 9.27 -7.03
N LEU A 164 2.39 8.63 -7.86
CA LEU A 164 1.92 7.25 -7.61
C LEU A 164 3.08 6.24 -7.61
N LEU A 165 4.07 6.39 -8.52
CA LEU A 165 5.29 5.60 -8.45
C LEU A 165 6.03 5.82 -7.12
N LEU A 166 6.16 7.07 -6.67
CA LEU A 166 6.75 7.37 -5.38
C LEU A 166 5.97 6.75 -4.22
N ALA A 167 4.64 6.79 -4.25
CA ALA A 167 3.79 6.19 -3.23
C ALA A 167 3.97 4.67 -3.16
N THR A 168 4.06 3.99 -4.30
CA THR A 168 4.30 2.53 -4.36
C THR A 168 5.70 2.16 -3.89
N LEU A 169 6.70 3.02 -4.17
CA LEU A 169 8.05 2.91 -3.62
C LEU A 169 8.04 3.10 -2.09
N CYS A 170 7.29 4.06 -1.56
CA CYS A 170 7.09 4.25 -0.13
C CYS A 170 6.48 3.00 0.53
N TYR A 171 5.42 2.41 -0.06
CA TYR A 171 4.88 1.15 0.43
C TYR A 171 5.92 0.03 0.43
N ALA A 172 6.67 -0.15 -0.67
CA ALA A 172 7.74 -1.15 -0.74
C ALA A 172 8.83 -0.92 0.32
N ALA A 173 9.26 0.32 0.51
CA ALA A 173 10.22 0.70 1.53
C ALA A 173 9.70 0.40 2.94
N SER A 174 8.41 0.65 3.20
CA SER A 174 7.79 0.33 4.48
C SER A 174 7.83 -1.18 4.78
N VAL A 175 7.65 -2.04 3.77
CA VAL A 175 7.75 -3.50 3.90
C VAL A 175 9.19 -3.92 4.23
N VAL A 176 10.19 -3.41 3.51
CA VAL A 176 11.61 -3.71 3.77
C VAL A 176 12.03 -3.22 5.16
N LEU A 177 11.57 -2.03 5.55
CA LEU A 177 11.83 -1.44 6.86
C LEU A 177 11.15 -2.24 7.98
N ALA A 178 9.90 -2.69 7.77
CA ALA A 178 9.18 -3.53 8.73
C ALA A 178 9.86 -4.89 8.95
N ARG A 179 10.47 -5.50 7.91
CA ARG A 179 11.25 -6.74 8.04
C ARG A 179 12.49 -6.58 8.93
N ARG A 180 13.03 -5.37 9.03
CA ARG A 180 14.19 -5.03 9.88
C ARG A 180 13.80 -4.59 11.28
N ALA A 181 12.52 -4.32 11.52
CA ALA A 181 12.04 -3.95 12.82
C ALA A 181 12.24 -5.13 13.81
N PRO A 182 12.55 -4.84 15.09
CA PRO A 182 12.68 -5.89 16.09
C PRO A 182 11.38 -6.68 16.23
N PRO A 183 11.42 -7.96 16.65
CA PRO A 183 10.23 -8.79 16.76
C PRO A 183 9.17 -8.12 17.65
N MET A 184 8.02 -7.84 17.04
CA MET A 184 6.88 -7.23 17.70
C MET A 184 5.63 -8.03 17.35
N ARG A 185 4.65 -8.03 18.25
CA ARG A 185 3.37 -8.68 17.98
C ARG A 185 2.71 -7.95 16.80
N PRO A 186 2.32 -8.65 15.70
CA PRO A 186 1.82 -8.00 14.49
C PRO A 186 0.67 -7.02 14.73
N ARG A 187 -0.27 -7.37 15.60
CA ARG A 187 -1.40 -6.49 15.98
C ARG A 187 -0.95 -5.20 16.68
N VAL A 188 0.07 -5.28 17.55
CA VAL A 188 0.63 -4.12 18.25
C VAL A 188 1.39 -3.23 17.27
N PHE A 189 2.16 -3.85 16.36
CA PHE A 189 2.92 -3.12 15.36
C PHE A 189 2.00 -2.38 14.38
N ALA A 190 0.96 -3.07 13.86
CA ALA A 190 -0.03 -2.48 12.96
C ALA A 190 -0.80 -1.32 13.61
N ALA A 191 -1.29 -1.49 14.85
CA ALA A 191 -1.96 -0.43 15.59
C ALA A 191 -1.02 0.78 15.86
N GLY A 192 0.23 0.51 16.24
CA GLY A 192 1.22 1.55 16.50
C GLY A 192 1.60 2.36 15.27
N MET A 193 1.91 1.70 14.14
CA MET A 193 2.24 2.41 12.89
C MET A 193 1.05 3.18 12.31
N MET A 194 -0.18 2.67 12.46
CA MET A 194 -1.38 3.37 12.02
C MET A 194 -1.66 4.61 12.88
N LEU A 195 -1.51 4.48 14.20
CA LEU A 195 -1.66 5.61 15.13
C LEU A 195 -0.60 6.68 14.86
N VAL A 196 0.66 6.30 14.65
CA VAL A 196 1.68 7.28 14.24
C VAL A 196 1.31 7.91 12.90
N GLY A 197 0.80 7.13 11.95
CA GLY A 197 0.31 7.66 10.68
C GLY A 197 -0.72 8.78 10.88
N ALA A 198 -1.77 8.50 11.67
CA ALA A 198 -2.82 9.46 11.99
C ALA A 198 -2.29 10.72 12.69
N ILE A 199 -1.44 10.55 13.71
CA ILE A 199 -0.86 11.65 14.48
C ILE A 199 0.02 12.53 13.59
N THR A 200 0.89 11.92 12.77
CA THR A 200 1.83 12.66 11.91
C THR A 200 1.14 13.33 10.72
N ALA A 201 0.00 12.81 10.28
CA ALA A 201 -0.82 13.45 9.25
C ALA A 201 -1.61 14.65 9.76
N THR A 202 -1.98 14.66 11.04
CA THR A 202 -2.88 15.66 11.64
C THR A 202 -2.41 17.12 11.47
N PRO A 203 -1.11 17.48 11.60
CA PRO A 203 -0.65 18.84 11.37
C PRO A 203 -0.95 19.40 9.97
N ALA A 204 -1.22 18.55 8.97
CA ALA A 204 -1.59 19.01 7.63
C ALA A 204 -2.91 19.81 7.62
N LEU A 205 -3.77 19.64 8.63
CA LEU A 205 -5.00 20.45 8.80
C LEU A 205 -4.72 21.94 8.99
N LEU A 206 -3.54 22.30 9.50
CA LEU A 206 -3.16 23.71 9.70
C LEU A 206 -2.93 24.45 8.38
N PHE A 207 -2.76 23.73 7.27
CA PHE A 207 -2.45 24.28 5.95
C PHE A 207 -3.63 24.24 4.99
N VAL A 208 -4.81 23.78 5.42
CA VAL A 208 -6.00 23.64 4.57
C VAL A 208 -7.23 24.14 5.30
N SER A 209 -8.00 25.00 4.64
CA SER A 209 -9.33 25.39 5.10
C SER A 209 -10.32 24.25 4.82
N LEU A 210 -10.96 23.74 5.87
CA LEU A 210 -12.02 22.75 5.75
C LEU A 210 -13.38 23.44 5.78
N ASP A 211 -14.11 23.39 4.67
CA ASP A 211 -15.53 23.74 4.65
C ASP A 211 -16.37 22.47 4.76
N ALA A 212 -16.57 22.02 6.00
CA ALA A 212 -17.31 20.79 6.28
C ALA A 212 -18.80 20.88 5.91
N GLY A 213 -19.35 22.08 5.73
CA GLY A 213 -20.75 22.29 5.35
C GLY A 213 -21.06 21.83 3.92
N GLN A 214 -20.04 21.66 3.07
CA GLN A 214 -20.19 21.26 1.67
C GLN A 214 -19.99 19.76 1.44
N TRP A 215 -19.67 18.98 2.48
CA TRP A 215 -19.36 17.58 2.32
C TRP A 215 -20.62 16.74 2.08
N SER A 216 -20.67 16.04 0.96
CA SER A 216 -21.79 15.14 0.66
C SER A 216 -21.77 13.92 1.59
N LEU A 217 -22.95 13.33 1.81
CA LEU A 217 -23.08 12.08 2.57
C LEU A 217 -22.29 10.94 1.92
N ALA A 218 -22.21 10.92 0.58
CA ALA A 218 -21.43 9.94 -0.16
C ALA A 218 -19.93 10.06 0.17
N SER A 219 -19.38 11.27 0.17
CA SER A 219 -17.97 11.50 0.53
C SER A 219 -17.67 11.09 1.98
N ILE A 220 -18.56 11.43 2.91
CA ILE A 220 -18.44 11.03 4.32
C ILE A 220 -18.47 9.51 4.46
N ALA A 221 -19.45 8.85 3.84
CA ALA A 221 -19.58 7.40 3.85
C ALA A 221 -18.35 6.71 3.23
N SER A 222 -17.80 7.27 2.15
CA SER A 222 -16.58 6.79 1.51
C SER A 222 -15.35 6.91 2.42
N VAL A 223 -15.16 8.03 3.13
CA VAL A 223 -14.06 8.16 4.11
C VAL A 223 -14.25 7.21 5.30
N ILE A 224 -15.48 7.06 5.80
CA ILE A 224 -15.80 6.13 6.88
C ILE A 224 -15.47 4.70 6.45
N GLY A 225 -15.95 4.31 5.28
CA GLY A 225 -15.71 3.00 4.71
C GLY A 225 -14.23 2.76 4.47
N LEU A 226 -13.48 3.74 3.92
CA LEU A 226 -12.03 3.67 3.71
C LEU A 226 -11.26 3.43 5.01
N GLY A 227 -11.63 4.14 6.07
CA GLY A 227 -10.99 4.01 7.37
C GLY A 227 -11.25 2.65 8.01
N ILE A 228 -12.51 2.21 8.01
CA ILE A 228 -12.90 0.98 8.70
C ILE A 228 -12.44 -0.26 7.94
N PHE A 229 -12.73 -0.34 6.63
CA PHE A 229 -12.58 -1.58 5.88
C PHE A 229 -11.19 -1.78 5.28
N PRO A 230 -10.74 -1.05 4.23
CA PRO A 230 -9.43 -1.27 3.63
C PRO A 230 -8.27 -0.84 4.52
N THR A 231 -8.47 0.11 5.45
CA THR A 231 -7.40 0.59 6.32
C THR A 231 -7.35 -0.18 7.65
N GLY A 232 -8.49 -0.36 8.33
CA GLY A 232 -8.56 -1.06 9.62
C GLY A 232 -8.64 -2.58 9.48
N ILE A 233 -9.78 -3.09 9.02
CA ILE A 233 -10.11 -4.52 8.98
C ILE A 233 -9.15 -5.29 8.08
N ASN A 234 -8.82 -4.75 6.91
CA ASN A 234 -7.97 -5.41 5.93
C ASN A 234 -6.59 -5.77 6.51
N GLY A 235 -5.98 -4.90 7.32
CA GLY A 235 -4.71 -5.19 7.98
C GLY A 235 -4.76 -6.45 8.86
N VAL A 236 -5.91 -6.72 9.50
CA VAL A 236 -6.13 -7.93 10.30
C VAL A 236 -6.33 -9.16 9.42
N LEU A 237 -7.08 -9.02 8.33
CA LEU A 237 -7.28 -10.08 7.34
C LEU A 237 -5.94 -10.52 6.74
N ILE A 238 -5.08 -9.56 6.38
CA ILE A 238 -3.73 -9.82 5.87
C ILE A 238 -2.92 -10.66 6.88
N ILE A 239 -2.88 -10.25 8.15
CA ILE A 239 -2.19 -11.01 9.20
C ILE A 239 -2.77 -12.43 9.33
N MET A 240 -4.09 -12.57 9.22
CA MET A 240 -4.78 -13.85 9.32
C MET A 240 -4.44 -14.79 8.15
N VAL A 241 -4.50 -14.29 6.92
CA VAL A 241 -4.16 -15.05 5.70
C VAL A 241 -2.68 -15.45 5.70
N ILE A 242 -1.77 -14.53 6.02
CA ILE A 242 -0.33 -14.86 6.09
C ILE A 242 -0.07 -15.98 7.09
N ARG A 243 -0.73 -15.97 8.26
CA ARG A 243 -0.55 -17.01 9.28
C ARG A 243 -1.19 -18.35 8.91
N ARG A 244 -2.25 -18.36 8.10
CA ARG A 244 -3.00 -19.57 7.73
C ARG A 244 -2.51 -20.22 6.44
N ALA A 245 -2.36 -19.42 5.39
CA ALA A 245 -2.07 -19.86 4.03
C ALA A 245 -0.66 -19.46 3.55
N GLY A 246 0.08 -18.69 4.35
CA GLY A 246 1.45 -18.30 4.06
C GLY A 246 1.59 -17.06 3.16
N ALA A 247 2.81 -16.55 3.07
CA ALA A 247 3.13 -15.35 2.29
C ALA A 247 3.00 -15.56 0.77
N GLY A 248 3.20 -16.79 0.27
CA GLY A 248 3.03 -17.13 -1.14
C GLY A 248 1.58 -17.00 -1.60
N PHE A 249 0.62 -17.49 -0.80
CA PHE A 249 -0.80 -17.33 -1.09
C PHE A 249 -1.24 -15.86 -0.99
N MET A 250 -0.75 -15.14 0.03
CA MET A 250 -0.99 -13.70 0.17
C MET A 250 -0.46 -12.90 -1.02
N ALA A 251 0.63 -13.34 -1.67
CA ALA A 251 1.17 -12.65 -2.84
C ALA A 251 0.20 -12.63 -4.04
N LEU A 252 -0.82 -13.52 -4.08
CA LEU A 252 -1.87 -13.50 -5.10
C LEU A 252 -2.64 -12.17 -5.12
N THR A 253 -2.76 -11.47 -3.99
CA THR A 253 -3.44 -10.17 -3.94
C THR A 253 -2.73 -9.14 -4.83
N ASN A 254 -1.42 -9.26 -5.04
CA ASN A 254 -0.67 -8.33 -5.90
C ASN A 254 -1.10 -8.43 -7.37
N TYR A 255 -1.70 -9.55 -7.78
CA TYR A 255 -2.19 -9.77 -9.13
C TYR A 255 -3.67 -9.38 -9.24
N PHE A 256 -4.48 -9.75 -8.26
CA PHE A 256 -5.92 -9.53 -8.31
C PHE A 256 -6.33 -8.10 -7.92
N THR A 257 -5.63 -7.44 -7.00
CA THR A 257 -6.00 -6.09 -6.54
C THR A 257 -5.99 -5.05 -7.68
N PRO A 258 -4.96 -4.97 -8.55
CA PRO A 258 -4.99 -4.02 -9.66
C PRO A 258 -6.12 -4.31 -10.67
N ILE A 259 -6.37 -5.59 -10.96
CA ILE A 259 -7.46 -6.00 -11.86
C ILE A 259 -8.81 -5.60 -11.28
N TRP A 260 -9.01 -5.83 -9.99
CA TRP A 260 -10.23 -5.43 -9.29
C TRP A 260 -10.40 -3.91 -9.26
N ALA A 261 -9.33 -3.15 -9.02
CA ALA A 261 -9.37 -1.69 -9.03
C ALA A 261 -9.82 -1.14 -10.38
N VAL A 262 -9.26 -1.66 -11.49
CA VAL A 262 -9.67 -1.29 -12.86
C VAL A 262 -11.13 -1.67 -13.11
N ALA A 263 -11.55 -2.88 -12.73
CA ALA A 263 -12.94 -3.33 -12.90
C ALA A 263 -13.93 -2.44 -12.15
N MET A 264 -13.62 -2.05 -10.91
CA MET A 264 -14.48 -1.18 -10.11
C MET A 264 -14.53 0.25 -10.65
N GLY A 265 -13.40 0.81 -11.10
CA GLY A 265 -13.36 2.13 -11.74
C GLY A 265 -14.20 2.18 -13.02
N ALA A 266 -14.05 1.17 -13.88
CA ALA A 266 -14.85 1.04 -15.10
C ALA A 266 -16.35 0.81 -14.82
N ALA A 267 -16.70 0.03 -13.79
CA ALA A 267 -18.09 -0.29 -13.49
C ALA A 267 -18.87 0.86 -12.83
N ILE A 268 -18.22 1.61 -11.92
CA ILE A 268 -18.90 2.64 -11.12
C ILE A 268 -18.79 4.02 -11.77
N TYR A 269 -17.62 4.35 -12.31
CA TYR A 269 -17.32 5.67 -12.86
C TYR A 269 -17.23 5.70 -14.38
N HIS A 270 -17.46 4.55 -15.05
CA HIS A 270 -17.35 4.43 -16.51
C HIS A 270 -15.98 4.88 -17.05
N GLU A 271 -14.93 4.74 -16.24
CA GLU A 271 -13.56 5.09 -16.59
C GLU A 271 -13.11 4.30 -17.83
N ARG A 272 -12.59 5.02 -18.83
CA ARG A 272 -12.05 4.43 -20.05
C ARG A 272 -10.55 4.22 -19.88
N ILE A 273 -10.19 3.06 -19.35
CA ILE A 273 -8.78 2.70 -19.21
C ILE A 273 -8.17 2.40 -20.58
N GLU A 274 -7.13 3.13 -20.94
CA GLU A 274 -6.46 2.99 -22.22
C GLU A 274 -5.84 1.59 -22.39
N ALA A 275 -5.75 1.13 -23.65
CA ALA A 275 -5.12 -0.16 -23.97
C ALA A 275 -3.66 -0.24 -23.46
N GLY A 276 -2.95 0.91 -23.42
CA GLY A 276 -1.61 1.02 -22.86
C GLY A 276 -1.54 0.62 -21.38
N ALA A 277 -2.54 1.01 -20.58
CA ALA A 277 -2.57 0.65 -19.16
C ALA A 277 -2.81 -0.84 -18.93
N PHE A 278 -3.62 -1.50 -19.76
CA PHE A 278 -3.77 -2.96 -19.72
C PHE A 278 -2.50 -3.70 -20.14
N ALA A 279 -1.81 -3.20 -21.18
CA ALA A 279 -0.53 -3.75 -21.62
C ALA A 279 0.54 -3.60 -20.53
N ALA A 280 0.66 -2.42 -19.92
CA ALA A 280 1.55 -2.17 -18.80
C ALA A 280 1.23 -3.10 -17.62
N LEU A 281 -0.04 -3.21 -17.22
CA LEU A 281 -0.46 -4.10 -16.16
C LEU A 281 -0.05 -5.55 -16.45
N ALA A 282 -0.31 -6.06 -17.66
CA ALA A 282 0.08 -7.41 -18.05
C ALA A 282 1.60 -7.62 -17.96
N ILE A 283 2.39 -6.69 -18.49
CA ILE A 283 3.86 -6.74 -18.45
C ILE A 283 4.37 -6.77 -16.99
N ILE A 284 3.83 -5.90 -16.14
CA ILE A 284 4.21 -5.80 -14.73
C ILE A 284 3.87 -7.11 -14.00
N LEU A 285 2.65 -7.63 -14.18
CA LEU A 285 2.22 -8.87 -13.54
C LEU A 285 3.07 -10.07 -14.00
N ILE A 286 3.44 -10.14 -15.28
CA ILE A 286 4.38 -11.15 -15.79
C ILE A 286 5.75 -11.00 -15.11
N GLY A 287 6.27 -9.77 -15.00
CA GLY A 287 7.53 -9.48 -14.31
C GLY A 287 7.51 -9.93 -12.86
N VAL A 288 6.44 -9.61 -12.14
CA VAL A 288 6.22 -10.04 -10.76
C VAL A 288 6.16 -11.57 -10.67
N ALA A 289 5.42 -12.25 -11.57
CA ALA A 289 5.34 -13.70 -11.61
C ALA A 289 6.69 -14.38 -11.84
N ILE A 290 7.49 -13.88 -12.79
CA ILE A 290 8.84 -14.40 -13.06
C ILE A 290 9.74 -14.22 -11.84
N SER A 291 9.69 -13.06 -11.19
CA SER A 291 10.52 -12.75 -10.03
C SER A 291 10.19 -13.58 -8.79
N GLN A 292 8.91 -13.95 -8.61
CA GLN A 292 8.42 -14.68 -7.44
C GLN A 292 8.52 -16.21 -7.58
N ARG A 293 8.74 -16.74 -8.79
CA ARG A 293 8.98 -18.17 -9.01
C ARG A 293 10.29 -18.60 -8.34
N GLN A 294 10.18 -19.17 -7.14
CA GLN A 294 11.27 -19.89 -6.48
C GLN A 294 11.68 -21.09 -7.34
N LYS A 295 12.98 -21.42 -7.37
CA LYS A 295 13.41 -22.76 -7.81
C LYS A 295 12.89 -23.75 -6.76
N SER A 296 12.16 -24.78 -7.17
CA SER A 296 11.86 -25.91 -6.28
C SER A 296 13.16 -26.43 -5.67
N PRO A 297 13.22 -26.67 -4.35
CA PRO A 297 14.34 -27.38 -3.74
C PRO A 297 14.25 -28.84 -4.18
N GLY A 298 14.99 -29.19 -5.22
CA GLY A 298 15.05 -30.56 -5.73
C GLY A 298 15.77 -30.65 -7.07
N GLN A 299 17.08 -30.35 -7.10
CA GLN A 299 18.02 -30.80 -8.16
C GLN A 299 19.49 -30.35 -7.95
N THR A 300 20.00 -30.27 -6.72
CA THR A 300 21.46 -30.04 -6.47
C THR A 300 22.00 -30.91 -5.33
N GLY A 301 21.58 -32.17 -5.28
CA GLY A 301 22.10 -33.13 -4.31
C GLY A 301 22.15 -34.54 -4.90
N GLN A 302 22.89 -34.73 -6.00
CA GLN A 302 23.34 -36.04 -6.48
C GLN A 302 24.37 -35.85 -7.61
N THR A 303 25.59 -35.46 -7.24
CA THR A 303 26.83 -35.83 -7.96
C THR A 303 27.97 -35.77 -6.95
N ASN A 304 28.04 -36.81 -6.11
CA ASN A 304 29.25 -37.24 -5.42
C ASN A 304 29.14 -38.77 -5.33
N SER A 305 29.65 -39.42 -6.37
CA SER A 305 30.01 -40.83 -6.41
C SER A 305 31.12 -40.97 -7.44
#